data_AF-W2IX71-F1
#
_entry.id   AF-W2IX71-F1
#
_cell.length_a   1.000
_cell.length_b   1.000
_cell.length_c   1.000
_cell.angle_alpha   90.00
_cell.angle_beta   90.00
_cell.angle_gamma   90.00
#
_symmetry.space_group_name_H-M   'P 1'
#
loop_
_entity.id
_entity.type
_entity.pdbx_description
1 polymer ?
#
loop_
_entity_poly.entity_id
_entity_poly.type
_entity_poly.pdbx_seq_one_letter_code
_entity_poly.pdbx_strand_id
1 'polypeptide(L)'
;QTLSLVGFNKFQDLDPKVQHIDLWGCRDGIYEMDVNASVYNPSTMGLQGIGPLNMSVYYNSSYLGYAYSEKPDLGMPRGLSNQTFRVVMSEDSTALQGIITGFFSGGVEMNVRGDNPYSTEYVQFKEAISKVNMTIEYDNGLNDVSFNTSCVSNFLTVLGY
;
A
#
# COMPACT_ATOMS: atom_id res chain seq x y z
N GLN A 1 10.30 16.59 21.65
CA GLN A 1 9.04 16.12 22.27
C GLN A 1 8.24 15.42 21.17
N THR A 2 7.91 14.15 21.36
CA THR A 2 7.07 13.39 20.42
C THR A 2 5.63 13.60 20.83
N LEU A 3 4.80 14.13 19.93
CA LEU A 3 3.38 14.30 20.19
C LEU A 3 2.74 12.90 20.07
N SER A 4 2.36 12.31 21.21
CA SER A 4 1.52 11.12 21.22
C SER A 4 0.14 11.53 20.72
N LEU A 5 -0.07 11.41 19.41
CA LEU A 5 -1.39 11.60 18.82
C LEU A 5 -2.26 10.41 19.22
N VAL A 6 -3.02 10.61 20.29
CA VAL A 6 -4.26 9.87 20.61
C VAL A 6 -5.35 10.14 19.53
N GLY A 7 -4.97 10.81 18.43
CA GLY A 7 -5.83 11.36 17.39
C GLY A 7 -6.07 10.46 16.17
N PHE A 8 -5.58 9.23 16.14
CA PHE A 8 -6.16 8.20 15.26
C PHE A 8 -7.17 7.42 16.08
N ASN A 9 -8.46 7.43 15.74
CA ASN A 9 -9.58 6.87 16.52
C ASN A 9 -9.28 5.51 17.22
N LYS A 10 -8.58 5.51 18.37
CA LYS A 10 -8.00 4.30 19.01
C LYS A 10 -7.13 3.40 18.11
N PHE A 11 -6.50 3.93 17.06
CA PHE A 11 -5.76 3.12 16.06
C PHE A 11 -6.62 2.01 15.45
N GLN A 12 -7.91 2.30 15.23
CA GLN A 12 -8.81 1.39 14.53
C GLN A 12 -8.25 1.11 13.13
N ASP A 13 -8.22 -0.17 12.75
CA ASP A 13 -7.74 -0.60 11.43
C ASP A 13 -8.49 0.16 10.34
N LEU A 14 -7.74 0.68 9.36
CA LEU A 14 -8.33 1.27 8.17
C LEU A 14 -8.65 0.16 7.19
N ASP A 15 -9.88 0.19 6.65
CA ASP A 15 -10.36 -0.74 5.64
C ASP A 15 -10.50 0.01 4.29
N PRO A 16 -9.39 0.19 3.55
CA PRO A 16 -9.40 0.86 2.25
C PRO A 16 -10.20 0.05 1.24
N LYS A 17 -11.15 0.70 0.56
CA LYS A 17 -11.87 0.08 -0.55
C LYS A 17 -11.11 0.28 -1.85
N VAL A 18 -10.52 -0.79 -2.37
CA VAL A 18 -9.84 -0.80 -3.67
C VAL A 18 -10.83 -0.52 -4.80
N GLN A 19 -10.43 0.36 -5.71
CA GLN A 19 -11.20 0.78 -6.88
C GLN A 19 -10.54 0.27 -8.17
N HIS A 20 -9.20 0.33 -8.23
CA HIS A 20 -8.44 -0.10 -9.39
C HIS A 20 -6.99 -0.40 -9.00
N ILE A 21 -6.37 -1.35 -9.70
CA ILE A 21 -4.95 -1.68 -9.55
C ILE A 21 -4.27 -1.63 -10.91
N ASP A 22 -3.21 -0.84 -11.02
CA ASP A 22 -2.40 -0.72 -12.23
C ASP A 22 -1.03 -1.38 -11.99
N LEU A 23 -0.75 -2.54 -12.60
CA LEU A 23 0.57 -3.17 -12.58
C LEU A 23 1.40 -2.65 -13.74
N TRP A 24 2.39 -1.80 -13.48
CA TRP A 24 3.02 -1.01 -14.55
C TRP A 24 4.55 -1.03 -14.60
N GLY A 25 5.23 -1.29 -13.48
CA GLY A 25 6.70 -1.35 -13.40
C GLY A 25 7.23 -2.78 -13.24
N CYS A 26 8.35 -3.09 -13.89
CA CYS A 26 8.97 -4.43 -13.89
C CYS A 26 10.46 -4.38 -14.30
N ARG A 27 11.17 -3.31 -13.94
CA ARG A 27 12.55 -3.03 -14.37
C ARG A 27 13.49 -3.02 -13.18
N ASP A 28 14.77 -3.26 -13.44
CA ASP A 28 15.86 -3.12 -12.46
C ASP A 28 15.63 -3.90 -11.16
N GLY A 29 15.05 -5.10 -11.28
CA GLY A 29 14.75 -6.00 -10.16
C GLY A 29 13.60 -5.56 -9.26
N ILE A 30 12.75 -4.65 -9.76
CA ILE A 30 11.63 -4.08 -9.04
C ILE A 30 10.35 -4.23 -9.85
N TYR A 31 9.27 -4.55 -9.15
CA TYR A 31 7.91 -4.57 -9.67
C TYR A 31 7.10 -3.46 -9.00
N GLU A 32 6.34 -2.71 -9.79
CA GLU A 32 5.57 -1.58 -9.29
C GLU A 32 4.10 -1.71 -9.67
N MET A 33 3.24 -1.35 -8.72
CA MET A 33 1.81 -1.21 -8.97
C MET A 33 1.24 0.01 -8.26
N ASP A 34 0.24 0.64 -8.88
CA ASP A 34 -0.52 1.72 -8.25
C ASP A 34 -1.88 1.18 -7.81
N VAL A 35 -2.22 1.36 -6.53
CA VAL A 35 -3.49 0.96 -5.92
C VAL A 35 -4.32 2.21 -5.70
N ASN A 36 -5.40 2.34 -6.47
CA ASN A 36 -6.39 3.38 -6.30
C ASN A 36 -7.45 2.89 -5.30
N ALA A 37 -7.63 3.60 -4.19
CA ALA A 37 -8.55 3.20 -3.14
C ALA A 37 -9.25 4.40 -2.49
N SER A 38 -10.46 4.20 -2.01
CA SER A 38 -11.09 5.16 -1.09
C SER A 38 -10.80 4.77 0.35
N VAL A 39 -10.20 5.70 1.09
CA VAL A 39 -9.83 5.55 2.49
C VAL A 39 -10.74 6.44 3.33
N TYR A 40 -11.40 5.85 4.32
CA TYR A 40 -12.17 6.60 5.32
C TYR A 40 -11.35 6.73 6.59
N ASN A 41 -10.92 7.95 6.93
CA ASN A 41 -10.28 8.24 8.20
C ASN A 41 -11.35 8.62 9.25
N PRO A 42 -11.68 7.72 10.22
CA PRO A 42 -12.71 7.97 11.23
C PRO A 42 -12.26 8.96 12.32
N SER A 43 -11.00 9.35 12.30
CA SER A 43 -10.37 10.15 13.34
C SER A 43 -10.94 11.55 13.45
N THR A 44 -10.86 12.10 14.66
CA THR A 44 -11.23 13.51 14.91
C THR A 44 -10.24 14.48 14.25
N MET A 45 -9.02 14.01 13.95
CA MET A 45 -7.98 14.76 13.25
C MET A 45 -7.65 14.11 11.88
N GLY A 46 -7.52 14.96 10.86
CA GLY A 46 -6.89 14.60 9.60
C GLY A 46 -5.42 14.97 9.62
N LEU A 47 -4.62 14.23 8.86
CA LEU A 47 -3.19 14.49 8.66
C LEU A 47 -2.92 14.85 7.20
N GLN A 48 -3.33 16.04 6.79
CA GLN A 48 -3.02 16.57 5.46
C GLN A 48 -1.54 17.01 5.39
N GLY A 49 -0.93 16.85 4.22
CA GLY A 49 0.44 17.32 3.97
C GLY A 49 1.52 16.64 4.80
N ILE A 50 1.30 15.42 5.29
CA ILE A 50 2.33 14.67 6.06
C ILE A 50 3.33 13.90 5.17
N GLY A 51 3.30 14.19 3.88
CA GLY A 51 4.17 13.59 2.87
C GLY A 51 3.64 12.24 2.37
N PRO A 52 4.49 11.48 1.66
CA PRO A 52 4.08 10.31 0.91
C PRO A 52 3.84 9.06 1.76
N LEU A 53 4.07 9.07 3.08
CA LEU A 53 3.77 7.90 3.94
C LEU A 53 4.43 6.59 3.46
N ASN A 54 5.76 6.49 3.52
CA ASN A 54 6.52 5.32 3.06
C ASN A 54 6.36 4.12 4.02
N MET A 55 5.31 3.33 3.85
CA MET A 55 4.92 2.23 4.72
C MET A 55 5.45 0.89 4.21
N SER A 56 5.69 -0.08 5.08
CA SER A 56 6.07 -1.44 4.67
C SER A 56 4.85 -2.20 4.17
N VAL A 57 5.03 -3.08 3.18
CA VAL A 57 4.00 -3.99 2.69
C VAL A 57 4.41 -5.43 2.95
N TYR A 58 3.46 -6.23 3.44
CA TYR A 58 3.62 -7.64 3.73
C TYR A 58 2.52 -8.46 3.05
N TYR A 59 2.86 -9.68 2.66
CA TYR A 59 1.92 -10.69 2.19
C TYR A 59 2.21 -12.01 2.91
N ASN A 60 1.20 -12.62 3.53
CA ASN A 60 1.36 -13.81 4.37
C ASN A 60 2.53 -13.69 5.38
N SER A 61 2.62 -12.55 6.07
CA SER A 61 3.71 -12.19 7.01
C SER A 61 5.11 -12.06 6.42
N SER A 62 5.29 -12.27 5.12
CA SER A 62 6.57 -12.07 4.42
C SER A 62 6.66 -10.64 3.90
N TYR A 63 7.82 -10.01 4.06
CA TYR A 63 8.05 -8.66 3.57
C TYR A 63 8.03 -8.64 2.03
N LEU A 64 7.14 -7.83 1.46
CA LEU A 64 6.97 -7.68 0.02
C LEU A 64 7.74 -6.49 -0.53
N GLY A 65 7.76 -5.39 0.23
CA GLY A 65 8.35 -4.12 -0.20
C GLY A 65 7.74 -2.96 0.57
N TYR A 66 7.52 -1.83 -0.10
CA TYR A 66 6.99 -0.63 0.52
C TYR A 66 5.91 0.04 -0.34
N ALA A 67 5.03 0.78 0.31
CA ALA A 67 3.97 1.56 -0.32
C ALA A 67 4.09 3.02 0.08
N TYR A 68 3.81 3.92 -0.86
CA TYR A 68 3.76 5.35 -0.59
C TYR A 68 2.66 6.03 -1.42
N SER A 69 2.08 7.09 -0.88
CA SER A 69 1.07 7.91 -1.52
C SER A 69 1.68 8.74 -2.65
N GLU A 70 1.06 8.65 -3.82
CA GLU A 70 1.31 9.52 -4.98
C GLU A 70 0.64 10.91 -4.81
N LYS A 71 -0.07 11.13 -3.70
CA LYS A 71 -0.71 12.41 -3.34
C LYS A 71 -0.20 12.90 -1.98
N PRO A 72 1.10 13.23 -1.85
CA PRO A 72 1.72 13.58 -0.57
C PRO A 72 1.04 14.78 0.13
N ASP A 73 0.55 15.75 -0.65
CA ASP A 73 -0.16 16.93 -0.12
C ASP A 73 -1.53 16.58 0.46
N LEU A 74 -2.20 15.55 -0.07
CA LEU A 74 -3.49 15.08 0.43
C LEU A 74 -3.34 14.47 1.82
N GLY A 75 -2.26 13.71 2.05
CA GLY A 75 -2.02 12.97 3.28
C GLY A 75 -3.20 12.05 3.61
N MET A 76 -3.61 12.03 4.88
CA MET A 76 -4.77 11.29 5.38
C MET A 76 -5.82 12.23 5.97
N PRO A 77 -6.59 12.96 5.13
CA PRO A 77 -7.59 13.91 5.62
C PRO A 77 -8.68 13.19 6.41
N ARG A 78 -9.42 13.92 7.24
CA ARG A 78 -10.57 13.36 7.96
C ARG A 78 -11.69 12.99 6.98
N GLY A 79 -12.37 11.88 7.25
CA GLY A 79 -13.48 11.40 6.43
C GLY A 79 -13.02 10.62 5.19
N LEU A 80 -13.87 10.58 4.17
CA LEU A 80 -13.61 9.82 2.94
C LEU A 80 -12.66 10.59 2.02
N SER A 81 -11.65 9.89 1.49
CA SER A 81 -10.71 10.44 0.49
C SER A 81 -10.31 9.39 -0.54
N ASN A 82 -10.07 9.82 -1.78
CA ASN A 82 -9.56 8.96 -2.84
C ASN A 82 -8.04 9.08 -2.93
N GLN A 83 -7.36 7.98 -2.58
CA GLN A 83 -5.92 7.87 -2.49
C GLN A 83 -5.39 7.00 -3.63
N THR A 84 -4.14 7.26 -4.00
CA THR A 84 -3.38 6.42 -4.92
C THR A 84 -2.08 6.08 -4.21
N PHE A 85 -1.87 4.78 -3.94
CA PHE A 85 -0.65 4.29 -3.31
C PHE A 85 0.17 3.53 -4.33
N ARG A 86 1.41 3.95 -4.56
CA ARG A 86 2.39 3.15 -5.29
C ARG A 86 2.98 2.12 -4.35
N VAL A 87 2.88 0.86 -4.74
CA VAL A 87 3.54 -0.27 -4.09
C VAL A 87 4.75 -0.67 -4.93
N VAL A 88 5.92 -0.70 -4.29
CA VAL A 88 7.19 -1.09 -4.86
C VAL A 88 7.61 -2.41 -4.24
N MET A 89 7.78 -3.42 -5.06
CA MET A 89 8.04 -4.81 -4.67
C MET A 89 9.39 -5.25 -5.23
N SER A 90 10.17 -5.98 -4.42
CA SER A 90 11.46 -6.52 -4.87
C SER A 90 11.27 -7.85 -5.59
N GLU A 91 12.01 -8.08 -6.68
CA GLU A 91 12.06 -9.38 -7.36
C GLU A 91 12.55 -10.52 -6.45
N ASP A 92 13.40 -10.20 -5.47
CA ASP A 92 13.95 -11.15 -4.50
C ASP A 92 12.96 -11.48 -3.37
N SER A 93 11.80 -10.80 -3.30
CA SER A 93 10.81 -11.11 -2.29
C SER A 93 10.17 -12.46 -2.53
N THR A 94 10.26 -13.34 -1.54
CA THR A 94 9.54 -14.63 -1.53
C THR A 94 8.02 -14.47 -1.57
N ALA A 95 7.50 -13.27 -1.30
CA ALA A 95 6.09 -12.96 -1.32
C ALA A 95 5.56 -12.55 -2.71
N LEU A 96 6.45 -12.18 -3.64
CA LEU A 96 6.09 -11.63 -4.95
C LEU A 96 5.25 -12.61 -5.78
N GLN A 97 5.67 -13.88 -5.84
CA GLN A 97 4.93 -14.91 -6.56
C GLN A 97 3.51 -15.09 -5.99
N GLY A 98 3.37 -15.02 -4.66
CA GLY A 98 2.07 -15.14 -3.99
C GLY A 98 1.11 -14.01 -4.34
N ILE A 99 1.61 -12.77 -4.40
CA ILE A 99 0.82 -11.60 -4.82
C ILE A 99 0.34 -11.74 -6.27
N ILE A 100 1.26 -12.05 -7.19
CA ILE A 100 0.91 -12.17 -8.60
C ILE A 100 -0.09 -13.32 -8.79
N THR A 101 0.15 -14.47 -8.16
CA THR A 101 -0.79 -15.61 -8.18
C THR A 101 -2.14 -15.22 -7.60
N GLY A 102 -2.16 -14.45 -6.51
CA GLY A 102 -3.38 -13.93 -5.88
C GLY A 102 -4.29 -13.23 -6.89
N PHE A 103 -3.77 -12.25 -7.63
CA PHE A 103 -4.52 -11.53 -8.67
C PHE A 103 -5.13 -12.48 -9.71
N PHE A 104 -4.36 -13.45 -10.22
CA PHE A 104 -4.86 -14.43 -11.18
C PHE A 104 -5.85 -15.45 -10.59
N SER A 105 -5.78 -15.70 -9.27
CA SER A 105 -6.64 -16.66 -8.57
C SER A 105 -7.98 -16.08 -8.09
N GLY A 106 -8.20 -14.77 -8.25
CA GLY A 106 -9.45 -14.11 -7.91
C GLY A 106 -9.34 -13.04 -6.82
N GLY A 107 -8.20 -12.93 -6.12
CA GLY A 107 -8.03 -11.89 -5.11
C GLY A 107 -6.72 -11.95 -4.34
N VAL A 108 -6.42 -10.86 -3.64
CA VAL A 108 -5.21 -10.68 -2.85
C VAL A 108 -5.52 -9.91 -1.56
N GLU A 109 -4.83 -10.28 -0.49
CA GLU A 109 -4.83 -9.55 0.78
C GLU A 109 -3.40 -9.13 1.13
N MET A 110 -3.18 -7.85 1.36
CA MET A 110 -1.90 -7.28 1.75
C MET A 110 -2.00 -6.56 3.09
N ASN A 111 -0.92 -6.59 3.85
CA ASN A 111 -0.80 -5.87 5.12
C ASN A 111 0.15 -4.69 4.93
N VAL A 112 -0.34 -3.46 5.10
CA VAL A 112 0.46 -2.24 5.04
C VAL A 112 0.69 -1.71 6.45
N ARG A 113 1.96 -1.55 6.82
CA ARG A 113 2.38 -1.19 8.18
C ARG A 113 3.25 0.05 8.19
N GLY A 114 3.04 0.93 9.16
CA GLY A 114 3.88 2.12 9.33
C GLY A 114 5.21 1.86 10.07
N ASP A 115 5.62 0.60 10.19
CA ASP A 115 6.85 0.16 10.87
C ASP A 115 8.14 0.51 10.10
N ASN A 116 8.02 1.00 8.87
CA ASN A 116 9.15 1.48 8.08
C ASN A 116 9.80 2.72 8.75
N PRO A 117 11.13 2.73 8.98
CA PRO A 117 11.83 3.86 9.61
C PRO A 117 11.75 5.17 8.82
N TYR A 118 11.45 5.08 7.52
CA TYR A 118 11.29 6.19 6.58
C TYR A 118 9.83 6.60 6.34
N SER A 119 8.90 6.12 7.17
CA SER A 119 7.46 6.32 6.97
C SER A 119 6.99 7.78 6.95
N THR A 120 7.76 8.71 7.51
CA THR A 120 7.53 10.15 7.33
C THR A 120 8.82 10.94 7.57
N GLU A 121 8.91 12.09 6.93
CA GLU A 121 9.94 13.09 7.20
C GLU A 121 9.65 13.90 8.49
N TYR A 122 8.39 13.92 8.94
CA TYR A 122 7.96 14.67 10.10
C TYR A 122 8.14 13.87 11.39
N VAL A 123 9.21 14.15 12.11
CA VAL A 123 9.59 13.44 13.36
C VAL A 123 8.48 13.37 14.41
N GLN A 124 7.62 14.40 14.51
CA GLN A 124 6.51 14.41 15.46
C GLN A 124 5.43 13.36 15.18
N PHE A 125 5.35 12.83 13.95
CA PHE A 125 4.35 11.84 13.55
C PHE A 125 4.88 10.41 13.49
N LYS A 126 6.20 10.19 13.61
CA LYS A 126 6.83 8.86 13.48
C LYS A 126 6.23 7.81 14.43
N GLU A 127 6.02 8.18 15.70
CA GLU A 127 5.44 7.25 16.67
C GLU A 127 4.00 6.87 16.32
N ALA A 128 3.18 7.86 15.94
CA ALA A 128 1.79 7.60 15.55
C ALA A 128 1.70 6.75 14.29
N ILE A 129 2.54 7.04 13.28
CA ILE A 129 2.57 6.27 12.03
C ILE A 129 3.06 4.84 12.28
N SER A 130 4.01 4.62 13.20
CA SER A 130 4.48 3.26 13.55
C SER A 130 3.40 2.31 14.08
N LYS A 131 2.23 2.86 14.46
CA LYS A 131 1.07 2.09 14.92
C LYS A 131 0.06 1.79 13.80
N VAL A 132 0.25 2.35 12.61
CA VAL A 132 -0.60 2.08 11.46
C VAL A 132 -0.43 0.62 11.05
N ASN A 133 -1.56 -0.08 10.99
CA ASN A 133 -1.71 -1.41 10.42
C ASN A 133 -2.98 -1.38 9.58
N MET A 134 -2.87 -1.68 8.29
CA MET A 134 -3.97 -1.65 7.35
C MET A 134 -3.98 -2.94 6.56
N THR A 135 -5.18 -3.49 6.34
CA THR A 135 -5.37 -4.62 5.44
C THR A 135 -5.95 -4.09 4.14
N ILE A 136 -5.30 -4.38 3.02
CA ILE A 136 -5.82 -4.10 1.69
C ILE A 136 -6.32 -5.43 1.13
N GLU A 137 -7.64 -5.58 1.06
CA GLU A 137 -8.29 -6.73 0.44
C GLU A 137 -8.80 -6.35 -0.96
N TYR A 138 -8.60 -7.24 -1.92
CA TYR A 138 -9.11 -7.11 -3.27
C TYR A 138 -9.57 -8.48 -3.77
N ASP A 139 -10.83 -8.61 -4.15
CA ASP A 139 -11.50 -9.88 -4.45
C ASP A 139 -12.18 -9.92 -5.83
N ASN A 140 -11.88 -8.94 -6.69
CA ASN A 140 -12.47 -8.80 -8.03
C ASN A 140 -11.64 -9.43 -9.16
N GLY A 141 -10.68 -10.30 -8.85
CA GLY A 141 -9.86 -11.00 -9.84
C GLY A 141 -9.09 -10.06 -10.76
N LEU A 142 -9.32 -10.11 -12.07
CA LEU A 142 -8.66 -9.22 -13.04
C LEU A 142 -9.58 -8.09 -13.55
N ASN A 143 -10.80 -7.98 -13.03
CA ASN A 143 -11.81 -7.06 -13.59
C ASN A 143 -11.41 -5.59 -13.43
N ASP A 144 -10.72 -5.27 -12.34
CA ASP A 144 -10.24 -3.91 -12.04
C ASP A 144 -8.70 -3.88 -11.97
N VAL A 145 -8.05 -4.78 -12.71
CA VAL A 145 -6.59 -4.88 -12.81
C VAL A 145 -6.13 -4.58 -14.22
N SER A 146 -5.32 -3.53 -14.37
CA SER A 146 -4.65 -3.21 -15.62
C SER A 146 -3.21 -3.68 -15.58
N PHE A 147 -2.73 -4.26 -16.69
CA PHE A 147 -1.33 -4.61 -16.86
C PHE A 147 -0.69 -3.74 -17.94
N ASN A 148 0.47 -3.17 -17.63
CA ASN A 148 1.34 -2.66 -18.68
C ASN A 148 1.82 -3.83 -19.53
N THR A 149 1.49 -3.78 -20.82
CA THR A 149 1.81 -4.84 -21.78
C THR A 149 3.31 -5.12 -21.88
N SER A 150 4.16 -4.13 -21.60
CA SER A 150 5.61 -4.33 -21.57
C SER A 150 6.11 -5.17 -20.38
N CYS A 151 5.27 -5.37 -19.36
CA CYS A 151 5.61 -6.09 -18.14
C CYS A 151 4.94 -7.46 -18.02
N VAL A 152 3.98 -7.78 -18.89
CA VAL A 152 3.24 -9.05 -18.84
C VAL A 152 4.19 -10.25 -18.88
N SER A 153 5.21 -10.25 -19.74
CA SER A 153 6.20 -11.33 -19.80
C SER A 153 6.90 -11.54 -18.47
N ASN A 154 7.27 -10.45 -17.78
CA ASN A 154 8.00 -10.53 -16.52
C ASN A 154 7.09 -11.08 -15.40
N PHE A 155 5.81 -10.72 -15.39
CA PHE A 155 4.83 -11.29 -14.46
C PHE A 155 4.61 -12.79 -14.71
N LEU A 156 4.54 -13.21 -15.98
CA LEU A 156 4.42 -14.62 -16.35
C LEU A 156 5.65 -15.44 -15.94
N THR A 157 6.85 -14.87 -16.12
CA THR A 157 8.10 -15.52 -15.68
C THR A 157 8.12 -15.76 -14.17
N VAL A 158 7.62 -14.83 -13.35
CA VAL A 158 7.51 -15.04 -11.89
C VAL A 158 6.59 -16.23 -11.56
N LEU A 159 5.59 -16.49 -12.40
CA LEU A 159 4.68 -17.64 -12.25
C LEU A 159 5.24 -18.94 -12.83
N GLY A 160 6.39 -18.91 -13.49
CA GLY A 160 7.01 -20.07 -14.15
C GLY A 160 6.44 -20.40 -15.53
N TYR A 161 5.84 -19.43 -16.22
CA TYR A 161 5.40 -19.52 -17.61
C TYR A 161 6.36 -18.85 -18.59
#